data_AF-A0A2N0ZE59-F1
#
_entry.id   AF-A0A2N0ZE59-F1
#
_cell.length_a   1.000
_cell.length_b   1.000
_cell.length_c   1.000
_cell.angle_alpha   90.00
_cell.angle_beta   90.00
_cell.angle_gamma   90.00
#
_symmetry.space_group_name_H-M   'P 1'
#
loop_
_entity.id
_entity.type
_entity.pdbx_description
1 polymer ?
#
loop_
_entity_poly.entity_id
_entity_poly.type
_entity_poly.pdbx_seq_one_letter_code
_entity_poly.pdbx_strand_id
1 'polypeptide(L)' 'MLQSYVLSLFLYFPEDKTEYIPAVIWLAVFMVFAFLAMRWFIKTSKREGEKTKDLEERINKQREKPAE' A
#
# COMPACT_ATOMS: atom_id res chain seq x y z
N MET A 1 19.39 29.23 1.83
CA MET A 1 19.67 28.48 3.06
C MET A 1 19.06 27.07 3.03
N LEU A 2 17.73 26.91 2.99
CA LEU A 2 17.08 25.57 2.94
C LEU A 2 17.51 24.70 1.74
N GLN A 3 17.66 25.31 0.56
CA GLN A 3 18.03 24.59 -0.67
C GLN A 3 19.43 23.96 -0.63
N SER A 4 20.37 24.53 0.14
CA SER A 4 21.73 23.98 0.29
C SER A 4 21.77 22.77 1.23
N TYR A 5 20.89 22.74 2.24
CA TYR A 5 20.77 21.59 3.14
C TYR A 5 20.18 20.38 2.42
N VAL A 6 19.19 20.59 1.56
CA VAL A 6 18.59 19.52 0.73
C VAL A 6 19.62 18.87 -0.20
N LEU A 7 20.55 19.65 -0.77
CA LEU A 7 21.62 19.12 -1.62
C LEU A 7 22.76 18.44 -0.84
N SER A 8 23.03 18.88 0.39
CA SER A 8 24.06 18.29 1.28
C SER A 8 23.63 16.95 1.90
N LEU A 9 22.33 16.73 2.07
CA LEU A 9 21.77 15.54 2.72
C LEU A 9 21.95 14.22 1.93
N PHE A 10 22.47 14.23 0.69
CA PHE A 10 22.30 13.09 -0.22
C PHE A 10 23.50 12.62 -1.05
N LEU A 11 24.73 13.05 -0.78
CA LEU A 11 25.91 12.53 -1.50
C LEU A 11 27.08 12.14 -0.57
N TYR A 12 26.82 11.58 0.61
CA TYR A 12 27.84 10.79 1.30
C TYR A 12 27.86 9.38 0.71
N PHE A 13 28.85 9.10 -0.11
CA PHE A 13 29.12 7.76 -0.61
C PHE A 13 30.29 7.18 0.18
N PRO A 14 30.04 6.25 1.12
CA PRO A 14 31.14 5.59 1.79
C PRO A 14 32.04 4.86 0.78
N GLU A 15 33.35 5.02 0.98
CA GLU A 15 34.38 4.33 0.21
C GLU A 15 34.29 2.82 0.46
N ASP A 16 34.03 2.42 1.72
CA ASP A 16 33.76 1.05 2.10
C ASP A 16 32.28 0.68 1.88
N LYS A 17 32.02 -0.35 1.07
CA LYS A 17 30.66 -0.78 0.74
C LYS A 17 29.93 -1.44 1.90
N THR A 18 30.64 -1.86 2.95
CA THR A 18 30.03 -2.46 4.15
C THR A 18 29.15 -1.47 4.90
N GLU A 19 29.41 -0.17 4.80
CA GLU A 19 28.58 0.88 5.41
C GLU A 19 27.17 0.99 4.81
N TYR A 20 26.93 0.41 3.62
CA TYR A 20 25.58 0.33 3.03
C TYR A 20 24.74 -0.83 3.58
N ILE A 21 25.34 -1.81 4.26
CA ILE A 21 24.63 -3.00 4.76
C ILE A 21 23.41 -2.60 5.63
N PRO A 22 23.53 -1.66 6.59
CA PRO A 22 22.37 -1.21 7.37
C PRO A 22 21.25 -0.63 6.49
N ALA A 23 21.60 0.15 5.47
CA ALA A 23 20.61 0.75 4.56
C ALA A 23 19.86 -0.32 3.76
N VAL A 24 20.55 -1.36 3.26
CA VAL A 24 19.94 -2.48 2.54
C VAL A 24 19.02 -3.29 3.45
N ILE A 25 19.42 -3.52 4.71
CA ILE A 25 18.58 -4.20 5.70
C ILE A 25 17.29 -3.42 5.93
N TRP A 26 17.38 -2.11 6.17
CA TRP A 26 16.19 -1.26 6.34
C TRP A 26 15.29 -1.28 5.11
N LEU A 27 15.87 -1.12 3.92
CA LEU A 27 15.15 -1.19 2.65
C LEU A 27 14.40 -2.52 2.50
N ALA A 28 15.06 -3.64 2.81
CA ALA A 28 14.46 -4.97 2.75
C ALA A 28 13.29 -5.10 3.73
N VAL A 29 13.45 -4.65 4.98
CA VAL A 29 12.39 -4.66 6.00
C VAL A 29 11.19 -3.84 5.54
N PHE A 30 11.41 -2.61 5.03
CA PHE A 30 10.34 -1.77 4.50
C PHE A 30 9.64 -2.39 3.30
N MET A 31 10.38 -3.00 2.37
CA MET A 31 9.81 -3.69 1.22
C MET A 31 8.92 -4.87 1.65
N VAL A 32 9.36 -5.66 2.64
CA VAL A 32 8.56 -6.77 3.18
C VAL A 32 7.25 -6.24 3.77
N PHE A 33 7.30 -5.19 4.59
CA PHE A 33 6.10 -4.59 5.16
C PHE A 33 5.18 -4.00 4.10
N ALA A 34 5.72 -3.31 3.09
CA ALA A 34 4.94 -2.76 2.00
C ALA A 34 4.21 -3.85 1.21
N PHE A 35 4.88 -4.97 0.92
CA PHE A 35 4.29 -6.10 0.24
C PHE A 35 3.16 -6.75 1.07
N LEU A 36 3.40 -6.95 2.37
CA LEU A 36 2.39 -7.48 3.29
C LEU A 36 1.18 -6.56 3.41
N ALA A 37 1.40 -5.25 3.55
CA ALA A 37 0.35 -4.25 3.60
C ALA A 37 -0.48 -4.26 2.31
N MET A 38 0.18 -4.23 1.14
CA MET A 38 -0.51 -4.28 -0.16
C MET A 38 -1.38 -5.54 -0.28
N ARG A 39 -0.83 -6.71 0.08
CA ARG A 39 -1.60 -7.96 0.07
C ARG A 39 -2.80 -7.93 1.02
N TRP A 40 -2.64 -7.32 2.20
CA TRP A 40 -3.72 -7.17 3.17
C TRP A 40 -4.84 -6.24 2.65
N PHE A 41 -4.48 -5.08 2.09
CA PHE A 41 -5.42 -4.15 1.47
C PHE A 41 -6.22 -4.79 0.33
N ILE A 42 -5.57 -5.52 -0.57
CA ILE A 42 -6.26 -6.22 -1.67
C ILE A 42 -7.25 -7.25 -1.12
N LYS A 43 -6.85 -8.01 -0.09
CA LYS A 43 -7.73 -9.02 0.52
C LYS A 43 -8.94 -8.39 1.21
N THR A 44 -8.76 -7.27 1.93
CA THR A 44 -9.88 -6.59 2.59
C THR A 44 -10.82 -5.98 1.57
N SER A 45 -10.29 -5.33 0.53
CA SER A 45 -11.08 -4.72 -0.55
C SER A 45 -11.94 -5.75 -1.29
N LYS A 46 -11.40 -6.95 -1.58
CA LYS A 46 -12.20 -8.02 -2.21
C LYS A 46 -13.38 -8.46 -1.35
N ARG A 47 -13.16 -8.61 -0.03
CA ARG A 47 -14.22 -8.99 0.91
C ARG A 47 -15.31 -7.94 1.03
N GLU A 48 -14.94 -6.67 0.96
CA GLU A 48 -15.91 -5.56 0.96
C GLU A 48 -16.66 -5.49 -0.37
N GLY A 49 -15.97 -5.67 -1.50
CA GLY A 49 -16.58 -5.68 -2.83
C GLY A 49 -17.63 -6.78 -3.01
N GLU A 50 -17.40 -7.99 -2.48
CA GLU A 50 -18.39 -9.08 -2.53
C GLU A 50 -19.65 -8.73 -1.74
N LYS A 51 -19.51 -8.16 -0.53
CA LYS A 51 -20.65 -7.73 0.28
C LYS A 51 -21.47 -6.64 -0.40
N THR A 52 -20.81 -5.69 -1.06
CA THR A 52 -21.50 -4.63 -1.80
C THR A 52 -22.29 -5.20 -2.98
N LYS A 53 -21.72 -6.15 -3.73
CA LYS A 53 -22.42 -6.83 -4.82
C LYS A 53 -23.68 -7.56 -4.36
N ASP A 54 -23.59 -8.30 -3.25
CA ASP A 54 -24.75 -8.99 -2.68
C ASP A 54 -25.85 -8.01 -2.24
N LEU A 55 -25.47 -6.84 -1.73
CA LEU A 55 -26.39 -5.76 -1.37
C LEU A 55 -27.06 -5.14 -2.60
N GLU A 56 -26.30 -4.82 -3.64
CA GLU A 56 -26.81 -4.30 -4.91
C GLU A 56 -27.81 -5.28 -5.54
N GLU A 57 -27.50 -6.58 -5.54
CA GLU A 57 -28.36 -7.60 -6.12
C GLU A 57 -29.69 -7.74 -5.35
N ARG A 58 -29.66 -7.62 -4.02
CA ARG A 58 -30.86 -7.60 -3.18
C ARG A 58 -31.72 -6.36 -3.43
N ILE A 59 -31.11 -5.18 -3.54
CA ILE A 59 -31.81 -3.94 -3.84
C ILE A 59 -32.44 -4.02 -5.24
N ASN A 60 -31.71 -4.53 -6.23
CA ASN A 60 -32.23 -4.64 -7.59
C ASN A 60 -33.41 -5.64 -7.68
N LYS A 61 -33.31 -6.80 -7.00
CA LYS A 61 -34.43 -7.75 -6.88
C LYS A 61 -35.66 -7.17 -6.18
N GLN A 62 -35.48 -6.25 -5.22
CA GLN A 62 -36.59 -5.53 -4.58
C GLN A 62 -37.20 -4.46 -5.49
N ARG A 63 -36.39 -3.79 -6.32
CA ARG A 63 -36.88 -2.80 -7.30
C ARG A 63 -37.59 -3.44 -8.50
N GLU A 64 -37.18 -4.64 -8.89
CA GLU A 64 -37.79 -5.40 -9.98
C GLU A 64 -39.08 -6.11 -9.60
N LYS A 65 -39.39 -6.25 -8.31
CA LYS A 65 -40.75 -6.62 -7.87
C LYS A 65 -41.62 -5.37 -7.93
N PRO A 66 -42.55 -5.24 -8.90
CA PRO A 66 -43.51 -4.15 -8.92
C PRO A 66 -44.37 -4.26 -7.65
N ALA A 67 -44.70 -3.12 -7.06
CA ALA A 67 -45.74 -3.08 -6.03
C ALA A 67 -47.03 -3.67 -6.63
N GLU A 68 -47.42 -4.86 -6.15
CA GLU A 68 -48.78 -5.38 -6.29
C GLU A 68 -49.76 -4.52 -5.49
#